data_AF-A0A7Y2JSE9-F1
#
_entry.id   AF-A0A7Y2JSE9-F1
#
_cell.length_a   1.000
_cell.length_b   1.000
_cell.length_c   1.000
_cell.angle_alpha   90.00
_cell.angle_beta   90.00
_cell.angle_gamma   90.00
#
_symmetry.space_group_name_H-M   'P 1'
#
loop_
_entity.id
_entity.type
_entity.pdbx_description
1 polymer ?
#
loop_
_entity_poly.entity_id
_entity_poly.type
_entity_poly.pdbx_seq_one_letter_code
_entity_poly.pdbx_strand_id
1 'polypeptide(L)'
;MARVVVALALAYASAVALTDWAIRTKRLSPIGRWQRFIRGISEPVTRPLEQRVIRAGGNPVDAPFWLFGLVVVGGLVLLWFIGWVGRPLSRYARMIEAGPAGWILAVVTIAYYVLTVAIFIRVIASWFGVGRFNRWMRPVMALTDWIVEPIRRVLPTFGRFDLSPLAAWLLILLARTLVVMIIIPLIPA
;
A
#
# COMPACT_ATOMS: atom_id res chain seq x y z
N MET A 1 -4.33 16.82 -7.45
CA MET A 1 -5.54 16.27 -6.78
C MET A 1 -5.22 15.20 -5.75
N ALA A 2 -4.67 14.03 -6.10
CA ALA A 2 -4.45 12.95 -5.12
C ALA A 2 -3.56 13.31 -3.90
N ARG A 3 -2.51 14.12 -4.11
CA ARG A 3 -1.69 14.68 -3.01
C ARG A 3 -2.50 15.50 -2.02
N VAL A 4 -3.46 16.26 -2.52
CA VAL A 4 -4.35 17.11 -1.69
C VAL A 4 -5.32 16.23 -0.91
N VAL A 5 -5.92 15.23 -1.55
CA VAL A 5 -6.83 14.27 -0.88
C VAL A 5 -6.11 13.53 0.26
N VAL A 6 -4.90 13.03 0.03
CA VAL A 6 -4.11 12.35 1.06
C VAL A 6 -3.69 13.32 2.17
N ALA A 7 -3.28 14.54 1.83
CA ALA A 7 -2.95 15.56 2.82
C ALA A 7 -4.16 15.93 3.70
N LEU A 8 -5.35 16.07 3.11
CA LEU A 8 -6.59 16.35 3.84
C LEU A 8 -6.99 15.17 4.74
N ALA A 9 -6.91 13.93 4.24
CA ALA A 9 -7.19 12.74 5.03
C ALA A 9 -6.23 12.63 6.22
N LEU A 10 -4.94 12.88 6.00
CA LEU A 10 -3.91 12.85 7.04
C LEU A 10 -4.10 13.97 8.06
N ALA A 11 -4.45 15.19 7.61
CA ALA A 11 -4.76 16.30 8.50
C ALA A 11 -5.97 15.98 9.40
N TYR A 12 -7.03 15.41 8.83
CA TYR A 12 -8.20 14.95 9.57
C TYR A 12 -7.84 13.87 10.60
N ALA A 13 -7.13 12.82 10.17
CA ALA A 13 -6.73 11.72 11.05
C ALA A 13 -5.79 12.18 12.18
N SER A 14 -4.88 13.11 11.88
CA SER A 14 -4.00 13.74 12.86
C SER A 14 -4.79 14.54 13.88
N ALA A 15 -5.77 15.34 13.44
CA ALA A 15 -6.60 16.14 14.32
C ALA A 15 -7.41 15.27 15.30
N VAL A 16 -7.96 14.14 14.82
CA VAL A 16 -8.69 13.18 15.64
C VAL A 16 -7.76 12.51 16.66
N ALA A 17 -6.60 11.99 16.22
CA ALA A 17 -5.64 11.32 17.10
C ALA A 17 -5.03 12.26 18.15
N LEU A 18 -4.69 13.50 17.76
CA LEU A 18 -4.14 14.51 18.68
C LEU A 18 -5.17 14.96 19.71
N THR A 19 -6.44 15.10 19.32
CA THR A 19 -7.51 15.47 20.26
C THR A 19 -7.73 14.35 21.28
N ASP A 20 -7.73 13.09 20.86
CA ASP A 20 -7.84 11.95 21.78
C ASP A 20 -6.63 11.86 22.72
N TRP A 21 -5.42 12.00 22.19
CA TRP A 21 -4.19 12.04 22.98
C TRP A 21 -4.20 13.17 24.03
N ALA A 22 -4.64 14.37 23.64
CA ALA A 22 -4.69 15.52 24.53
C ALA A 22 -5.74 15.37 25.65
N ILE A 23 -6.84 14.66 25.39
CA ILE A 23 -7.82 14.29 26.43
C ILE A 23 -7.22 13.25 27.39
N ARG A 24 -6.56 12.21 26.86
CA ARG A 24 -5.91 11.16 27.67
C ARG A 24 -4.80 11.71 28.57
N THR A 25 -4.01 12.66 28.06
CA THR A 25 -2.95 13.34 28.83
C THR A 25 -3.47 14.48 29.72
N LYS A 26 -4.81 14.61 29.87
CA LYS A 26 -5.50 15.64 30.66
C LYS A 26 -5.12 17.08 30.28
N ARG A 27 -4.65 17.29 29.05
CA ARG A 27 -4.33 18.62 28.50
C ARG A 27 -5.57 19.35 27.98
N LEU A 28 -6.62 18.63 27.64
CA LEU A 28 -7.92 19.17 27.21
C LEU A 28 -9.07 18.59 28.04
N SER A 29 -10.09 19.41 28.30
CA SER A 29 -11.26 18.98 29.07
C SER A 29 -12.23 18.13 28.22
N PRO A 30 -12.82 17.05 28.78
CA PRO A 30 -13.70 16.12 28.05
C PRO A 30 -15.11 16.63 27.68
N ILE A 31 -15.44 17.92 27.90
CA ILE A 31 -16.81 18.44 27.74
C ILE A 31 -16.83 19.73 26.87
N GLY A 32 -15.77 20.01 26.12
CA GLY A 32 -15.63 21.24 25.32
C GLY A 32 -16.51 21.30 24.06
N ARG A 33 -16.83 22.53 23.60
CA ARG A 33 -17.45 22.77 22.28
C ARG A 33 -16.62 22.18 21.14
N TRP A 34 -15.30 22.37 21.19
CA TRP A 34 -14.34 21.81 20.25
C TRP A 34 -14.42 20.29 20.16
N GLN A 35 -14.57 19.62 21.29
CA GLN A 35 -14.62 18.16 21.34
C GLN A 35 -15.94 17.60 20.80
N ARG A 36 -17.07 18.25 21.07
CA ARG A 36 -18.36 17.86 20.46
C ARG A 36 -18.29 17.98 18.94
N PHE A 37 -17.63 19.02 18.43
CA PHE A 37 -17.39 19.18 17.01
C PHE A 37 -16.50 18.06 16.45
N ILE A 38 -15.34 17.79 17.05
CA ILE A 38 -14.42 16.71 16.63
C ILE A 38 -15.11 15.35 16.68
N ARG A 39 -15.84 15.04 17.76
CA ARG A 39 -16.63 13.80 17.87
C ARG A 39 -17.71 13.71 16.80
N GLY A 40 -18.42 14.80 16.51
CA GLY A 40 -19.44 14.82 15.46
C GLY A 40 -18.89 14.47 14.08
N ILE A 41 -17.67 14.93 13.76
CA ILE A 41 -17.02 14.61 12.48
C ILE A 41 -16.26 13.28 12.51
N SER A 42 -15.79 12.82 13.68
CA SER A 42 -14.96 11.62 13.83
C SER A 42 -15.77 10.35 14.02
N GLU A 43 -16.82 10.39 14.85
CA GLU A 43 -17.66 9.24 15.18
C GLU A 43 -18.18 8.46 13.97
N PRO A 44 -18.71 9.07 12.89
CA PRO A 44 -19.17 8.29 11.74
C PRO A 44 -18.04 7.47 11.08
N VAL A 45 -16.79 7.90 11.21
CA VAL A 45 -15.61 7.24 10.62
C VAL A 45 -14.91 6.32 11.63
N THR A 46 -14.86 6.68 12.92
CA THR A 46 -14.20 5.87 13.96
C THR A 46 -15.05 4.70 14.41
N ARG A 47 -16.38 4.84 14.52
CA ARG A 47 -17.27 3.77 15.02
C ARG A 47 -17.15 2.44 14.25
N PRO A 48 -17.11 2.40 12.91
CA PRO A 48 -16.89 1.16 12.16
C PRO A 48 -15.52 0.53 12.46
N LEU A 49 -14.52 1.37 12.72
CA LEU A 49 -13.16 0.92 13.04
C LEU A 49 -13.08 0.40 14.49
N GLU A 50 -13.70 1.09 15.45
CA GLU A 50 -13.85 0.65 16.85
C GLU A 50 -14.47 -0.74 16.91
N GLN A 51 -15.55 -0.98 16.16
CA GLN A 51 -16.19 -2.30 16.08
C GLN A 51 -15.27 -3.38 15.50
N ARG A 52 -14.34 -3.03 14.61
CA ARG A 52 -13.35 -3.97 14.06
C ARG A 52 -12.22 -4.23 15.05
N VAL A 53 -11.76 -3.20 15.77
CA VAL A 53 -10.74 -3.30 16.81
C VAL A 53 -11.23 -4.18 17.97
N ILE A 54 -12.47 -3.97 18.44
CA ILE A 54 -13.08 -4.82 19.47
C ILE A 54 -13.18 -6.28 19.01
N ARG A 55 -13.61 -6.51 17.76
CA ARG A 55 -13.66 -7.87 17.18
C ARG A 55 -12.29 -8.55 17.08
N ALA A 56 -11.22 -7.77 17.00
CA ALA A 56 -9.85 -8.26 17.01
C ALA A 56 -9.29 -8.43 18.44
N GLY A 57 -10.07 -8.17 19.49
CA GLY A 57 -9.65 -8.23 20.89
C GLY A 57 -8.90 -6.98 21.38
N GLY A 58 -8.91 -5.89 20.61
CA GLY A 58 -8.25 -4.64 20.95
C GLY A 58 -9.11 -3.68 21.79
N ASN A 59 -8.46 -2.68 22.38
CA ASN A 59 -9.14 -1.65 23.16
C ASN A 59 -9.77 -0.59 22.24
N PRO A 60 -11.10 -0.33 22.30
CA PRO A 60 -11.76 0.66 21.45
C PRO A 60 -11.26 2.09 21.63
N VAL A 61 -10.69 2.42 22.80
CA VAL A 61 -10.12 3.76 23.02
C VAL A 61 -8.99 4.02 22.01
N ASP A 62 -8.25 3.00 21.57
CA ASP A 62 -7.10 3.15 20.65
C ASP A 62 -7.49 3.29 19.17
N ALA A 63 -8.78 3.25 18.84
CA ALA A 63 -9.27 3.37 17.46
C ALA A 63 -8.81 4.65 16.73
N PRO A 64 -8.71 5.85 17.34
CA PRO A 64 -8.16 7.04 16.70
C PRO A 64 -6.74 6.86 16.17
N PHE A 65 -5.88 6.14 16.90
CA PHE A 65 -4.50 5.88 16.48
C PHE A 65 -4.43 4.84 15.36
N TRP A 66 -5.31 3.84 15.37
CA TRP A 66 -5.46 2.91 14.25
C TRP A 66 -5.96 3.61 12.99
N LEU A 67 -6.90 4.54 13.12
CA LEU A 67 -7.37 5.36 12.01
C LEU A 67 -6.24 6.20 11.42
N PHE A 68 -5.45 6.84 12.28
CA PHE A 68 -4.24 7.56 11.87
C PHE A 68 -3.25 6.65 11.14
N GLY A 69 -2.89 5.51 11.72
CA GLY A 69 -1.98 4.55 11.09
C GLY A 69 -2.49 4.08 9.71
N LEU A 70 -3.78 3.75 9.61
CA LEU A 70 -4.39 3.32 8.36
C LEU A 70 -4.39 4.42 7.29
N VAL A 71 -4.66 5.66 7.67
CA VAL A 71 -4.66 6.81 6.75
C VAL A 71 -3.24 7.16 6.32
N VAL A 72 -2.26 7.10 7.22
CA VAL A 72 -0.85 7.33 6.88
C VAL A 72 -0.37 6.25 5.92
N VAL A 73 -0.53 4.97 6.26
CA VAL A 73 -0.08 3.85 5.42
C VAL A 73 -0.84 3.84 4.09
N GLY A 74 -2.17 3.95 4.13
CA GLY A 74 -3.01 3.97 2.93
C GLY A 74 -2.73 5.18 2.04
N GLY A 75 -2.51 6.35 2.65
CA GLY A 75 -2.14 7.58 1.95
C GLY A 75 -0.77 7.48 1.29
N LEU A 76 0.24 6.97 2.00
CA LEU A 76 1.57 6.72 1.46
C LEU A 76 1.52 5.71 0.31
N VAL A 77 0.81 4.60 0.49
CA VAL A 77 0.61 3.60 -0.57
C VAL A 77 -0.09 4.21 -1.78
N LEU A 78 -1.12 5.03 -1.59
CA LEU A 78 -1.84 5.70 -2.67
C LEU A 78 -0.96 6.69 -3.42
N LEU A 79 -0.21 7.54 -2.71
CA LEU A 79 0.70 8.51 -3.34
C LEU A 79 1.85 7.81 -4.05
N TRP A 80 2.39 6.76 -3.43
CA TRP A 80 3.40 5.89 -4.03
C TRP A 80 2.86 5.29 -5.32
N PHE A 81 1.68 4.67 -5.29
CA PHE A 81 1.01 4.06 -6.44
C PHE A 81 0.74 5.09 -7.55
N ILE A 82 0.22 6.28 -7.23
CA ILE A 82 -0.10 7.30 -8.23
C ILE A 82 1.17 7.89 -8.86
N GLY A 83 2.19 8.17 -8.06
CA GLY A 83 3.48 8.61 -8.59
C GLY A 83 4.12 7.54 -9.47
N TRP A 84 3.91 6.28 -9.10
CA TRP A 84 4.44 5.12 -9.80
C TRP A 84 3.67 4.82 -11.09
N VAL A 85 2.35 5.02 -11.18
CA VAL A 85 1.56 4.84 -12.43
C VAL A 85 1.68 6.04 -13.38
N GLY A 86 1.80 7.27 -12.86
CA GLY A 86 1.74 8.48 -13.70
C GLY A 86 3.06 8.92 -14.34
N ARG A 87 4.20 8.59 -13.72
CA ARG A 87 5.55 8.95 -14.20
C ARG A 87 6.18 8.05 -15.28
N PRO A 88 5.74 6.80 -15.50
CA PRO A 88 6.34 5.93 -16.51
C PRO A 88 6.03 6.30 -17.97
N LEU A 89 4.89 6.96 -18.26
CA LEU A 89 4.45 7.16 -19.64
C LEU A 89 5.49 7.92 -20.50
N SER A 90 6.11 8.97 -19.94
CA SER A 90 7.18 9.73 -20.60
C SER A 90 8.56 9.04 -20.57
N ARG A 91 8.72 7.97 -19.78
CA ARG A 91 9.93 7.14 -19.77
C ARG A 91 9.83 6.02 -20.80
N TYR A 92 8.64 5.46 -21.02
CA TYR A 92 8.41 4.43 -22.04
C TYR A 92 8.53 4.97 -23.46
N ALA A 93 8.02 6.19 -23.72
CA ALA A 93 8.14 6.82 -25.05
C ALA A 93 9.61 6.89 -25.50
N ARG A 94 10.50 7.38 -24.62
CA ARG A 94 11.94 7.46 -24.88
C ARG A 94 12.63 6.09 -25.02
N MET A 95 12.11 5.05 -24.37
CA MET A 95 12.64 3.69 -24.52
C MET A 95 12.24 3.10 -25.87
N ILE A 96 11.01 3.31 -26.33
CA ILE A 96 10.53 2.76 -27.60
C ILE A 96 11.27 3.40 -28.79
N GLU A 97 11.62 4.68 -28.69
CA GLU A 97 12.40 5.41 -29.70
C GLU A 97 13.88 4.96 -29.76
N ALA A 98 14.40 4.31 -28.71
CA ALA A 98 15.79 3.86 -28.60
C ALA A 98 16.11 2.55 -29.36
N GLY A 99 15.18 2.04 -30.16
CA GLY A 99 15.37 0.83 -30.97
C GLY A 99 15.09 -0.49 -30.23
N PRO A 100 15.57 -1.64 -30.75
CA PRO A 100 15.19 -2.97 -30.26
C PRO A 100 15.50 -3.22 -28.77
N ALA A 101 16.66 -2.75 -28.29
CA ALA A 101 17.03 -2.85 -26.87
C ALA A 101 16.07 -2.04 -25.97
N GLY A 102 15.57 -0.92 -26.48
CA GLY A 102 14.59 -0.09 -25.81
C GLY A 102 13.21 -0.75 -25.66
N TRP A 103 12.78 -1.54 -26.66
CA TRP A 103 11.58 -2.37 -26.55
C TRP A 103 11.70 -3.42 -25.45
N ILE A 104 12.86 -4.07 -25.32
CA ILE A 104 13.10 -5.05 -24.26
C ILE A 104 13.00 -4.36 -22.89
N LEU A 105 13.61 -3.19 -22.73
CA LEU A 105 13.51 -2.41 -21.50
C LEU A 105 12.06 -1.99 -21.18
N ALA A 106 11.29 -1.61 -22.19
CA ALA A 106 9.89 -1.26 -22.03
C ALA A 106 9.08 -2.46 -21.54
N VAL A 107 9.20 -3.62 -22.19
CA VAL A 107 8.48 -4.85 -21.80
C VAL A 107 8.85 -5.29 -20.39
N VAL A 108 10.15 -5.38 -20.09
CA VAL A 108 10.64 -5.77 -18.76
C VAL A 108 10.15 -4.80 -17.69
N THR A 109 10.16 -3.50 -17.99
CA THR A 109 9.66 -2.51 -17.05
C THR A 109 8.16 -2.67 -16.88
N ILE A 110 7.35 -2.73 -17.95
CA ILE A 110 5.90 -2.92 -17.84
C ILE A 110 5.56 -4.19 -17.04
N ALA A 111 6.24 -5.31 -17.31
CA ALA A 111 6.05 -6.56 -16.59
C ALA A 111 6.36 -6.43 -15.09
N TYR A 112 7.50 -5.82 -14.72
CA TYR A 112 7.82 -5.51 -13.33
C TYR A 112 6.73 -4.67 -12.68
N TYR A 113 6.20 -3.68 -13.41
CA TYR A 113 5.14 -2.84 -12.91
C TYR A 113 3.90 -3.69 -12.60
N VAL A 114 3.35 -4.39 -13.60
CA VAL A 114 2.16 -5.24 -13.44
C VAL A 114 2.31 -6.24 -12.29
N LEU A 115 3.46 -6.92 -12.19
CA LEU A 115 3.75 -7.88 -11.13
C LEU A 115 3.80 -7.23 -9.75
N THR A 116 4.43 -6.07 -9.64
CA THR A 116 4.48 -5.30 -8.39
C THR A 116 3.07 -4.97 -7.90
N VAL A 117 2.20 -4.44 -8.77
CA VAL A 117 0.80 -4.13 -8.40
C VAL A 117 0.06 -5.37 -7.95
N ALA A 118 0.19 -6.48 -8.69
CA ALA A 118 -0.44 -7.73 -8.31
C ALA A 118 0.03 -8.23 -6.92
N ILE A 119 1.33 -8.13 -6.63
CA ILE A 119 1.88 -8.49 -5.32
C ILE A 119 1.30 -7.57 -4.21
N PHE A 120 1.24 -6.26 -4.44
CA PHE A 120 0.64 -5.32 -3.47
C PHE A 120 -0.84 -5.58 -3.24
N ILE A 121 -1.62 -5.83 -4.30
CA ILE A 121 -3.04 -6.21 -4.18
C ILE A 121 -3.17 -7.46 -3.33
N ARG A 122 -2.33 -8.47 -3.56
CA ARG A 122 -2.30 -9.71 -2.77
C ARG A 122 -1.98 -9.48 -1.29
N VAL A 123 -1.00 -8.61 -0.98
CA VAL A 123 -0.67 -8.24 0.41
C VAL A 123 -1.86 -7.55 1.07
N ILE A 124 -2.43 -6.55 0.41
CA ILE A 124 -3.59 -5.81 0.93
C ILE A 124 -4.78 -6.75 1.12
N ALA A 125 -5.07 -7.61 0.14
CA ALA A 125 -6.15 -8.58 0.20
C ALA A 125 -6.00 -9.56 1.37
N SER A 126 -4.76 -9.95 1.71
CA SER A 126 -4.49 -10.82 2.87
C SER A 126 -4.91 -10.19 4.19
N TRP A 127 -4.79 -8.86 4.34
CA TRP A 127 -5.24 -8.14 5.54
C TRP A 127 -6.76 -8.17 5.72
N PHE A 128 -7.50 -8.26 4.61
CA PHE A 128 -8.96 -8.37 4.62
C PHE A 128 -9.45 -9.82 4.62
N GLY A 129 -8.55 -10.81 4.70
CA GLY A 129 -8.90 -12.22 4.59
C GLY A 129 -9.43 -12.63 3.21
N VAL A 130 -9.20 -11.81 2.19
CA VAL A 130 -9.65 -12.07 0.82
C VAL A 130 -8.57 -12.86 0.11
N GLY A 131 -8.83 -14.15 -0.11
CA GLY A 131 -7.82 -15.09 -0.63
C GLY A 131 -8.10 -15.61 -2.04
N ARG A 132 -7.50 -16.79 -2.31
CA ARG A 132 -7.50 -17.49 -3.62
C ARG A 132 -8.91 -17.79 -4.15
N PHE A 133 -9.87 -17.98 -3.25
CA PHE A 133 -11.24 -18.36 -3.59
C PHE A 133 -12.09 -17.20 -4.13
N ASN A 134 -11.64 -15.95 -4.01
CA ASN A 134 -12.37 -14.81 -4.57
C ASN A 134 -12.11 -14.70 -6.09
N ARG A 135 -13.18 -14.64 -6.90
CA ARG A 135 -13.13 -14.50 -8.37
C ARG A 135 -12.24 -13.33 -8.82
N TRP A 136 -12.23 -12.23 -8.07
CA TRP A 136 -11.46 -11.03 -8.39
C TRP A 136 -9.97 -11.19 -8.11
N MET A 137 -9.59 -12.16 -7.26
CA MET A 137 -8.20 -12.45 -6.94
C MET A 137 -7.55 -13.39 -7.96
N ARG A 138 -8.34 -14.16 -8.73
CA ARG A 138 -7.82 -15.13 -9.71
C ARG A 138 -6.72 -14.57 -10.65
N PRO A 139 -6.90 -13.40 -11.32
CA PRO A 139 -5.83 -12.85 -12.18
C PRO A 139 -4.59 -12.46 -11.37
N VAL A 140 -4.77 -11.92 -10.16
CA VAL A 140 -3.67 -11.54 -9.25
C VAL A 140 -2.86 -12.78 -8.86
N MET A 141 -3.54 -13.86 -8.51
CA MET A 141 -2.94 -15.14 -8.14
C MET A 141 -2.21 -15.75 -9.35
N ALA A 142 -2.85 -15.80 -10.52
CA ALA A 142 -2.23 -16.30 -11.75
C ALA A 142 -0.93 -15.54 -12.10
N LEU A 143 -0.92 -14.21 -11.95
CA LEU A 143 0.26 -13.39 -12.22
C LEU A 143 1.38 -13.56 -11.20
N THR A 144 1.10 -14.00 -9.97
CA THR A 144 2.08 -13.95 -8.87
C THR A 144 2.43 -15.31 -8.26
N ASP A 145 1.61 -16.34 -8.43
CA ASP A 145 1.79 -17.66 -7.81
C ASP A 145 3.07 -18.36 -8.25
N TRP A 146 3.45 -18.21 -9.51
CA TRP A 146 4.67 -18.80 -10.05
C TRP A 146 5.95 -18.26 -9.36
N ILE A 147 5.90 -17.08 -8.74
CA ILE A 147 7.00 -16.52 -7.93
C ILE A 147 6.77 -16.78 -6.44
N VAL A 148 5.57 -16.48 -5.95
CA VAL A 148 5.29 -16.42 -4.51
C VAL A 148 5.18 -17.81 -3.90
N GLU A 149 4.59 -18.78 -4.60
CA GLU A 149 4.39 -20.14 -4.06
C GLU A 149 5.71 -20.91 -3.87
N PRO A 150 6.67 -20.88 -4.82
CA PRO A 150 8.00 -21.44 -4.58
C PRO A 150 8.71 -20.81 -3.38
N ILE A 151 8.65 -19.49 -3.24
CA ILE A 151 9.25 -18.76 -2.12
C ILE A 151 8.60 -19.16 -0.79
N ARG A 152 7.27 -19.31 -0.78
CA ARG A 152 6.50 -19.72 0.39
C ARG A 152 6.85 -21.12 0.89
N ARG A 153 7.38 -22.00 0.03
CA ARG A 153 7.86 -23.32 0.43
C ARG A 153 9.19 -23.27 1.20
N VAL A 154 9.96 -22.20 1.02
CA VAL A 154 11.28 -22.03 1.64
C VAL A 154 11.21 -21.12 2.87
N LEU A 155 10.39 -20.06 2.80
CA LEU A 155 10.23 -19.13 3.91
C LEU A 155 9.23 -19.65 4.94
N PRO A 156 9.60 -19.71 6.23
CA PRO A 156 8.64 -20.02 7.28
C PRO A 156 7.57 -18.91 7.38
N THR A 157 6.31 -19.29 7.54
CA THR A 157 5.22 -18.35 7.76
C THR A 157 5.26 -17.86 9.22
N PHE A 158 5.37 -16.55 9.42
CA PHE A 158 5.35 -15.96 10.76
C PHE A 158 3.89 -15.77 11.22
N GLY A 159 3.28 -16.86 11.69
CA GLY A 159 1.89 -16.85 12.14
C GLY A 159 0.91 -16.47 11.03
N ARG A 160 0.21 -15.34 11.17
CA ARG A 160 -0.74 -14.83 10.15
C ARG A 160 -0.08 -13.95 9.08
N PHE A 161 1.20 -13.63 9.22
CA PHE A 161 1.93 -12.75 8.31
C PHE A 161 2.75 -13.57 7.32
N ASP A 162 2.35 -13.54 6.05
CA ASP A 162 3.10 -14.14 4.95
C ASP A 162 4.09 -13.12 4.38
N LEU A 163 5.39 -13.35 4.60
CA LEU A 163 6.48 -12.52 4.06
C LEU A 163 6.86 -12.89 2.62
N SER A 164 6.34 -13.99 2.08
CA SER A 164 6.65 -14.47 0.73
C SER A 164 6.34 -13.44 -0.37
N PRO A 165 5.23 -12.68 -0.32
CA PRO A 165 4.98 -11.60 -1.27
C PRO A 165 6.03 -10.49 -1.22
N LEU A 166 6.57 -10.15 -0.04
CA LEU A 166 7.62 -9.14 0.09
C LEU A 166 8.94 -9.65 -0.51
N ALA A 167 9.29 -10.90 -0.24
CA ALA A 167 10.46 -11.54 -0.86
C ALA A 167 10.32 -11.65 -2.38
N ALA A 168 9.14 -12.00 -2.89
CA ALA A 168 8.84 -12.01 -4.32
C ALA A 168 9.00 -10.62 -4.95
N TRP A 169 8.54 -9.56 -4.28
CA TRP A 169 8.73 -8.19 -4.73
C TRP A 169 10.22 -7.80 -4.80
N LEU A 170 11.00 -8.17 -3.78
CA LEU A 170 12.44 -7.94 -3.77
C LEU A 170 13.13 -8.66 -4.93
N LEU A 171 12.74 -9.91 -5.20
CA LEU A 171 13.30 -10.70 -6.30
C LEU A 171 13.04 -10.05 -7.67
N ILE A 172 11.81 -9.61 -7.95
CA ILE A 172 11.50 -8.94 -9.22
C ILE A 172 12.18 -7.57 -9.33
N LEU A 173 12.39 -6.86 -8.21
CA LEU A 173 13.14 -5.60 -8.17
C LEU A 173 14.60 -5.82 -8.55
N LEU A 174 15.24 -6.85 -7.98
CA LEU A 174 16.61 -7.21 -8.32
C LEU A 174 16.72 -7.65 -9.78
N ALA A 175 15.83 -8.54 -10.25
CA ALA A 175 15.81 -9.00 -11.63
C ALA A 175 15.68 -7.83 -12.62
N ARG A 176 14.74 -6.90 -12.38
CA ARG A 176 14.61 -5.69 -13.20
C ARG A 176 15.88 -4.85 -13.20
N THR A 177 16.46 -4.60 -12.03
CA THR A 177 17.66 -3.76 -11.89
C THR A 177 18.83 -4.33 -12.68
N LEU A 178 19.04 -5.65 -12.61
CA LEU A 178 20.08 -6.34 -13.36
C LEU A 178 19.87 -6.23 -14.87
N VAL A 179 18.65 -6.52 -15.35
CA VAL A 179 18.32 -6.41 -16.78
C VAL A 179 18.52 -4.98 -17.29
N VAL A 180 18.08 -3.98 -16.53
CA VAL A 180 18.26 -2.57 -16.89
C VAL A 180 19.74 -2.18 -16.93
N MET A 181 20.54 -2.61 -15.95
CA MET A 181 21.99 -2.35 -15.94
C MET A 181 22.70 -2.93 -17.15
N ILE A 182 22.31 -4.13 -17.59
CA ILE A 182 22.93 -4.83 -18.72
C ILE A 182 22.53 -4.19 -20.05
N ILE A 183 21.27 -3.78 -20.20
CA ILE A 183 20.74 -3.34 -21.49
C ILE A 183 20.99 -1.86 -21.77
N ILE A 184 20.97 -0.98 -20.76
CA ILE A 184 21.19 0.47 -20.97
C ILE A 184 22.48 0.78 -21.76
N PRO A 185 23.64 0.18 -21.43
CA PRO A 185 24.89 0.43 -22.17
C PRO A 185 24.87 -0.03 -23.63
N LEU A 186 23.94 -0.91 -24.00
CA LEU A 186 23.79 -1.42 -25.37
C LEU A 186 22.98 -0.46 -26.26
N ILE A 187 22.38 0.59 -25.68
CA ILE A 187 21.63 1.61 -26.41
C ILE A 187 22.63 2.68 -26.87
N PRO A 188 22.80 2.90 -28.19
CA PRO A 188 23.65 3.96 -28.70
C PRO A 188 23.09 5.33 -28.30
N ALA A 189 24.00 6.27 -27.99
CA ALA A 189 23.68 7.64 -27.56
C ALA A 189 23.06 8.49 -28.68
#